data_AF-A0A7K8T9X7-F1
#
_entry.id   AF-A0A7K8T9X7-F1
#
_cell.length_a   1.000
_cell.length_b   1.000
_cell.length_c   1.000
_cell.angle_alpha   90.00
_cell.angle_beta   90.00
_cell.angle_gamma   90.00
#
_symmetry.space_group_name_H-M   'P 1'
#
loop_
_entity.id
_entity.type
_entity.pdbx_description
1 polymer ?
#
loop_
_entity_poly.entity_id
_entity_poly.type
_entity_poly.pdbx_seq_one_letter_code
_entity_poly.pdbx_strand_id
1 'polypeptide(L)'
;MAQDTTVPKLNFDYWLDKAIKWGQATTLESQKDVCLHLPQLQEFLHQIYETLKHMDSIVAIQQFPLIGQLLGRLCWNPFVIGYALSSFYTACCSLTLFFYCPSVGFSQSLLCHLLSSSKWESNEAETSTFVSTLGYTSVDYYCHLVKNVSKYFVQLRFFSVSRANAVSLLCLPLVTLPDLTPLLETLLLYHGGASKEILSSEFLEAVNEAVLKKKISLAKSAIFSLWLRHLPSLEKATLHLLDQLVSIHLNSLEEVAFVIKDSLLPQAASHPAIFRIVNEIFKNALLETDGTPEVMTVIQVFTQLFLQAHQNENKQHKFPLKAYFPYHHQPLVTALVRRPFELPTTQWSQHLKHISDMLKALVEGTNISSVADLFEVWFLVACFGEWLDIAVEQLLKAAVEPDALLWLLVFYYCPQNENQQRTRTMVEAQAVYSHLMMLFGCTDLSVKDLEAAVHSIMDVEQCCNRHLVTHLLTIFLLFSSGGHMIAQEFIYHITEATDTSKEVCSLLIRTAHRINHNGEENKRTVKLLNELLQKLTRKV
;
A
#
# COMPACT_ATOMS: atom_id res chain seq x y z
N MET A 1 6.42 1.16 -57.93
CA MET A 1 5.81 2.42 -58.39
C MET A 1 5.45 3.22 -57.16
N ALA A 2 6.22 4.27 -56.87
CA ALA A 2 5.95 5.18 -55.78
C ALA A 2 4.76 6.05 -56.18
N GLN A 3 3.65 5.96 -55.44
CA GLN A 3 2.59 6.95 -55.53
C GLN A 3 3.02 8.15 -54.69
N ASP A 4 3.37 9.24 -55.38
CA ASP A 4 3.43 10.59 -54.83
C ASP A 4 2.06 10.94 -54.22
N THR A 5 1.90 10.71 -52.92
CA THR A 5 0.90 11.43 -52.12
C THR A 5 1.37 12.88 -52.04
N THR A 6 0.93 13.67 -53.02
CA THR A 6 1.07 15.13 -53.01
C THR A 6 0.34 15.67 -51.79
N VAL A 7 1.11 16.08 -50.78
CA VAL A 7 0.63 16.79 -49.60
C VAL A 7 -0.11 18.05 -50.08
N PRO A 8 -1.32 18.37 -49.60
CA PRO A 8 -2.01 19.60 -49.95
C PRO A 8 -1.08 20.79 -49.75
N LYS A 9 -1.10 21.77 -50.65
CA LYS A 9 -0.28 22.99 -50.55
C LYS A 9 -0.78 23.82 -49.35
N LEU A 10 -0.32 23.47 -48.16
CA LEU A 10 -0.68 24.11 -46.90
C LEU A 10 -0.21 25.57 -46.95
N ASN A 11 -1.17 26.49 -46.83
CA ASN A 11 -0.92 27.93 -47.00
C ASN A 11 -0.36 28.53 -45.69
N PHE A 12 0.85 28.12 -45.34
CA PHE A 12 1.45 28.37 -44.04
C PHE A 12 1.67 29.88 -43.77
N ASP A 13 2.15 30.62 -44.77
CA ASP A 13 2.42 32.07 -44.67
C ASP A 13 1.13 32.85 -44.40
N TYR A 14 0.02 32.45 -45.02
CA TYR A 14 -1.29 33.07 -44.79
C TYR A 14 -1.73 32.96 -43.31
N TRP A 15 -1.59 31.77 -42.72
CA TRP A 15 -1.98 31.56 -41.33
C TRP A 15 -1.03 32.21 -40.34
N LEU A 16 0.27 32.28 -40.65
CA LEU A 16 1.24 33.00 -39.82
C LEU A 16 0.96 34.50 -39.81
N ASP A 17 0.68 35.11 -40.97
CA ASP A 17 0.30 36.52 -41.08
C ASP A 17 -1.01 36.81 -40.36
N LYS A 18 -2.00 35.91 -40.46
CA LYS A 18 -3.24 36.01 -39.69
C LYS A 18 -2.99 35.94 -38.18
N ALA A 19 -2.21 34.97 -37.71
CA ALA A 19 -1.88 34.83 -36.29
C ALA A 19 -1.11 36.04 -35.74
N ILE A 20 -0.22 36.65 -36.54
CA ILE A 20 0.47 37.90 -36.19
C ILE A 20 -0.53 39.05 -36.03
N LYS A 21 -1.45 39.21 -36.99
CA LYS A 21 -2.48 40.27 -36.98
C LYS A 21 -3.48 40.10 -35.84
N TRP A 22 -3.82 38.86 -35.51
CA TRP A 22 -4.76 38.58 -34.43
C TRP A 22 -4.16 38.87 -33.05
N GLY A 23 -2.89 38.56 -32.82
CA GLY A 23 -2.26 38.76 -31.51
C GLY A 23 -3.08 38.13 -30.38
N GLN A 24 -3.36 38.89 -29.31
CA GLN A 24 -4.27 38.49 -28.22
C GLN A 24 -5.76 38.80 -28.50
N ALA A 25 -6.09 39.28 -29.70
CA ALA A 25 -7.44 39.66 -30.13
C ALA A 25 -8.16 40.64 -29.18
N THR A 26 -7.46 41.72 -28.82
CA THR A 26 -7.96 42.76 -27.89
C THR A 26 -8.94 43.75 -28.54
N THR A 27 -9.09 43.74 -29.86
CA THR A 27 -10.02 44.63 -30.60
C THR A 27 -11.20 43.87 -31.19
N LEU A 28 -12.40 44.46 -31.20
CA LEU A 28 -13.61 43.82 -31.74
C LEU A 28 -13.46 43.35 -33.21
N GLU A 29 -12.68 44.09 -34.00
CA GLU A 29 -12.38 43.74 -35.39
C GLU A 29 -11.53 42.47 -35.49
N SER A 30 -10.50 42.35 -34.66
CA SER A 30 -9.68 41.14 -34.59
C SER A 30 -10.47 39.92 -34.10
N GLN A 31 -11.41 40.12 -33.15
CA GLN A 31 -12.27 39.05 -32.63
C GLN A 31 -13.22 38.51 -33.69
N LYS A 32 -13.87 39.40 -34.44
CA LYS A 32 -14.75 39.03 -35.56
C LYS A 32 -13.98 38.32 -36.66
N ASP A 33 -12.77 38.78 -36.98
CA ASP A 33 -11.93 38.15 -37.99
C ASP A 33 -11.49 36.75 -37.55
N VAL A 34 -11.12 36.54 -36.28
CA VAL A 34 -10.82 35.20 -35.73
C VAL A 34 -12.03 34.27 -35.87
N CYS A 35 -13.21 34.70 -35.41
CA CYS A 35 -14.43 33.88 -35.48
C CYS A 35 -14.80 33.49 -36.92
N LEU A 36 -14.60 34.41 -37.88
CA LEU A 36 -14.90 34.16 -39.29
C LEU A 36 -13.97 33.10 -39.92
N HIS A 37 -12.70 33.08 -39.52
CA HIS A 37 -11.70 32.17 -40.09
C HIS A 37 -11.50 30.88 -39.27
N LEU A 38 -12.19 30.76 -38.13
CA LEU A 38 -12.00 29.65 -37.19
C LEU A 38 -12.27 28.26 -37.80
N PRO A 39 -13.33 28.02 -38.60
CA PRO A 39 -13.56 26.71 -39.23
C PRO A 39 -12.44 26.33 -40.22
N GLN A 40 -11.96 27.29 -41.00
CA GLN A 40 -10.87 27.09 -41.96
C GLN A 40 -9.54 26.85 -41.25
N LEU A 41 -9.32 27.51 -40.11
CA LEU A 41 -8.16 27.28 -39.25
C LEU A 41 -8.19 25.86 -38.68
N GLN A 42 -9.36 25.34 -38.30
CA GLN A 42 -9.50 23.97 -37.80
C GLN A 42 -9.15 22.93 -38.87
N GLU A 43 -9.65 23.08 -40.09
CA GLU A 43 -9.30 22.19 -41.20
C GLU A 43 -7.79 22.22 -41.48
N PHE A 44 -7.19 23.42 -41.46
CA PHE A 44 -5.75 23.58 -41.64
C PHE A 44 -4.94 22.91 -40.52
N LEU A 45 -5.31 23.13 -39.25
CA LEU A 45 -4.65 22.50 -38.11
C LEU A 45 -4.84 20.98 -38.10
N HIS A 46 -6.01 20.49 -38.53
CA HIS A 46 -6.27 19.07 -38.68
C HIS A 46 -5.40 18.44 -39.78
N GLN A 47 -5.26 19.10 -40.93
CA GLN A 47 -4.41 18.62 -42.02
C GLN A 47 -2.92 18.61 -41.62
N ILE A 48 -2.46 19.64 -40.91
CA ILE A 48 -1.11 19.66 -40.32
C ILE A 48 -0.95 18.51 -39.34
N TYR A 49 -1.92 18.31 -38.45
CA TYR A 49 -1.88 17.23 -37.47
C TYR A 49 -1.76 15.85 -38.12
N GLU A 50 -2.62 15.52 -39.09
CA GLU A 50 -2.56 14.23 -39.80
C GLU A 50 -1.25 14.06 -40.58
N THR A 51 -0.68 15.15 -41.10
CA THR A 51 0.63 15.13 -41.76
C THR A 51 1.76 14.83 -40.77
N LEU A 52 1.78 15.51 -39.62
CA LEU A 52 2.81 15.37 -38.59
C LEU A 52 2.78 14.00 -37.88
N LYS A 53 1.59 13.40 -37.76
CA LYS A 53 1.38 12.09 -37.10
C LYS A 53 2.14 10.95 -37.76
N HIS A 54 2.42 11.06 -39.06
CA HIS A 54 3.04 9.99 -39.86
C HIS A 54 4.47 10.33 -40.35
N MET A 55 5.01 11.49 -39.99
CA MET A 55 6.32 11.97 -40.45
C MET A 55 7.42 11.87 -39.37
N ASP A 56 8.66 11.63 -39.80
CA ASP A 56 9.84 11.70 -38.92
C ASP A 56 10.17 13.15 -38.51
N SER A 57 10.75 13.31 -37.32
CA SER A 57 11.05 14.61 -36.69
C SER A 57 11.88 15.56 -37.57
N ILE A 58 12.89 15.03 -38.24
CA ILE A 58 13.82 15.80 -39.09
C ILE A 58 13.09 16.31 -40.34
N VAL A 59 12.23 15.49 -40.92
CA VAL A 59 11.46 15.81 -42.13
C VAL A 59 10.37 16.83 -41.82
N ALA A 60 9.69 16.70 -40.67
CA ALA A 60 8.65 17.63 -40.23
C ALA A 60 9.19 19.07 -40.03
N ILE A 61 10.37 19.22 -39.41
CA ILE A 61 10.99 20.53 -39.18
C ILE A 61 11.50 21.16 -40.48
N GLN A 62 12.02 20.36 -41.40
CA GLN A 62 12.44 20.84 -42.72
C GLN A 62 11.24 21.30 -43.57
N GLN A 63 10.12 20.58 -43.49
CA GLN A 63 8.93 20.89 -44.26
C GLN A 63 8.14 22.08 -43.70
N PHE A 64 8.16 22.28 -42.38
CA PHE A 64 7.43 23.36 -41.71
C PHE A 64 8.31 24.12 -40.70
N PRO A 65 9.32 24.90 -41.14
CA PRO A 65 10.31 25.53 -40.25
C PRO A 65 9.71 26.56 -39.28
N LEU A 66 8.57 27.17 -39.62
CA LEU A 66 7.91 28.22 -38.81
C LEU A 66 6.74 27.71 -37.97
N ILE A 67 6.50 26.39 -37.93
CA ILE A 67 5.35 25.78 -37.25
C ILE A 67 5.28 26.09 -35.76
N GLY A 68 6.43 26.14 -35.08
CA GLY A 68 6.51 26.53 -33.67
C GLY A 68 6.08 27.98 -33.41
N GLN A 69 6.40 28.90 -34.32
CA GLN A 69 6.00 30.30 -34.19
C GLN A 69 4.50 30.49 -34.41
N LEU A 70 3.94 29.80 -35.40
CA LEU A 70 2.50 29.83 -35.68
C LEU A 70 1.69 29.31 -34.49
N LEU A 71 1.97 28.07 -34.06
CA LEU A 71 1.26 27.45 -32.94
C LEU A 71 1.46 28.23 -31.65
N GLY A 72 2.65 28.76 -31.44
CA GLY A 72 2.92 29.68 -30.37
C GLY A 72 1.95 30.85 -30.33
N ARG A 73 1.84 31.60 -31.42
CA ARG A 73 0.94 32.76 -31.50
C ARG A 73 -0.54 32.38 -31.36
N LEU A 74 -0.96 31.23 -31.91
CA LEU A 74 -2.32 30.73 -31.76
C LEU A 74 -2.65 30.37 -30.30
N CYS A 75 -1.70 29.79 -29.56
CA CYS A 75 -1.82 29.49 -28.12
C CYS A 75 -1.80 30.72 -27.21
N TRP A 76 -1.53 31.91 -27.74
CA TRP A 76 -1.66 33.19 -27.01
C TRP A 76 -2.94 33.95 -27.41
N ASN A 77 -3.76 33.40 -28.31
CA ASN A 77 -5.00 34.02 -28.75
C ASN A 77 -6.22 33.38 -28.06
N PRO A 78 -6.92 34.12 -27.17
CA PRO A 78 -8.01 33.56 -26.38
C PRO A 78 -9.16 33.02 -27.24
N PHE A 79 -9.50 33.67 -28.36
CA PHE A 79 -10.61 33.26 -29.24
C PHE A 79 -10.31 31.98 -30.03
N VAL A 80 -9.03 31.70 -30.30
CA VAL A 80 -8.60 30.44 -30.94
C VAL A 80 -8.63 29.28 -29.96
N ILE A 81 -8.20 29.50 -28.71
CA ILE A 81 -8.19 28.47 -27.67
C ILE A 81 -9.60 28.25 -27.11
N GLY A 82 -10.41 29.32 -27.09
CA GLY A 82 -11.79 29.38 -26.60
C GLY A 82 -12.72 28.32 -27.19
N TYR A 83 -12.40 27.86 -28.39
CA TYR A 83 -13.19 26.89 -29.12
C TYR A 83 -12.57 25.49 -29.06
N ALA A 84 -13.34 24.53 -28.60
CA ALA A 84 -12.86 23.20 -28.16
C ALA A 84 -12.09 22.40 -29.24
N LEU A 85 -12.44 22.56 -30.52
CA LEU A 85 -11.81 21.84 -31.64
C LEU A 85 -10.50 22.49 -32.09
N SER A 86 -10.44 23.82 -32.17
CA SER A 86 -9.19 24.52 -32.51
C SER A 86 -8.17 24.42 -31.40
N SER A 87 -8.58 24.48 -30.14
CA SER A 87 -7.68 24.24 -29.01
C SER A 87 -7.16 22.80 -28.97
N PHE A 88 -8.02 21.81 -29.27
CA PHE A 88 -7.59 20.43 -29.44
C PHE A 88 -6.50 20.31 -30.51
N TYR A 89 -6.74 20.72 -31.76
CA TYR A 89 -5.74 20.57 -32.82
C TYR A 89 -4.47 21.39 -32.60
N THR A 90 -4.59 22.60 -32.02
CA THR A 90 -3.41 23.43 -31.69
C THR A 90 -2.56 22.77 -30.60
N ALA A 91 -3.20 22.21 -29.55
CA ALA A 91 -2.51 21.44 -28.52
C ALA A 91 -1.88 20.16 -29.08
N CYS A 92 -2.60 19.43 -29.95
CA CYS A 92 -2.11 18.22 -30.60
C CYS A 92 -0.86 18.48 -31.47
N CYS A 93 -0.89 19.53 -32.28
CA CYS A 93 0.26 19.92 -33.12
C CYS A 93 1.44 20.38 -32.26
N SER A 94 1.19 21.18 -31.22
CA SER A 94 2.22 21.68 -30.30
C SER A 94 2.90 20.55 -29.54
N LEU A 95 2.11 19.58 -29.05
CA LEU A 95 2.58 18.37 -28.40
C LEU A 95 3.41 17.50 -29.34
N THR A 96 2.94 17.32 -30.57
CA THR A 96 3.65 16.51 -31.58
C THR A 96 5.02 17.11 -31.89
N LEU A 97 5.13 18.44 -31.99
CA LEU A 97 6.40 19.13 -32.19
C LEU A 97 7.31 19.10 -30.97
N PHE A 98 6.75 19.17 -29.75
CA PHE A 98 7.51 18.99 -28.51
C PHE A 98 8.22 17.63 -28.49
N PHE A 99 7.52 16.56 -28.90
CA PHE A 99 8.11 15.23 -28.98
C PHE A 99 9.18 15.08 -30.07
N TYR A 100 9.15 15.93 -31.09
CA TYR A 100 10.13 15.92 -32.18
C TYR A 100 11.38 16.77 -31.89
N CYS A 101 11.29 17.80 -31.03
CA CYS A 101 12.43 18.64 -30.67
C CYS A 101 12.27 19.23 -29.24
N PRO A 102 12.82 18.57 -28.20
CA PRO A 102 12.71 19.04 -26.82
C PRO A 102 13.51 20.33 -26.52
N SER A 103 14.47 20.70 -27.38
CA SER A 103 15.40 21.82 -27.16
C SER A 103 14.79 23.21 -27.35
N VAL A 104 13.53 23.31 -27.77
CA VAL A 104 12.79 24.58 -27.82
C VAL A 104 12.01 24.77 -26.52
N GLY A 105 12.61 25.43 -25.53
CA GLY A 105 12.00 25.76 -24.23
C GLY A 105 10.67 26.55 -24.30
N PHE A 106 10.30 27.02 -25.49
CA PHE A 106 8.98 27.58 -25.80
C PHE A 106 7.83 26.56 -25.66
N SER A 107 8.05 25.29 -25.97
CA SER A 107 7.01 24.26 -25.99
C SER A 107 6.54 23.83 -24.60
N GLN A 108 7.47 23.67 -23.65
CA GLN A 108 7.17 23.37 -22.25
C GLN A 108 6.50 24.55 -21.54
N SER A 109 6.92 25.80 -21.83
CA SER A 109 6.27 26.99 -21.29
C SER A 109 4.87 27.22 -21.88
N LEU A 110 4.63 26.88 -23.15
CA LEU A 110 3.32 26.96 -23.80
C LEU A 110 2.34 25.91 -23.28
N LEU A 111 2.81 24.68 -23.05
CA LEU A 111 2.00 23.61 -22.45
C LEU A 111 1.70 23.88 -20.98
N CYS A 112 2.68 24.34 -20.21
CA CYS A 112 2.44 24.84 -18.86
C CYS A 112 1.46 26.01 -18.89
N HIS A 113 1.55 26.96 -19.83
CA HIS A 113 0.60 28.06 -19.95
C HIS A 113 -0.83 27.60 -20.30
N LEU A 114 -0.99 26.57 -21.12
CA LEU A 114 -2.30 25.99 -21.47
C LEU A 114 -2.89 25.11 -20.34
N LEU A 115 -2.05 24.57 -19.46
CA LEU A 115 -2.45 23.55 -18.46
C LEU A 115 -2.31 24.01 -17.00
N SER A 116 -1.59 25.10 -16.70
CA SER A 116 -1.44 25.65 -15.34
C SER A 116 -2.58 26.61 -15.02
N SER A 117 -3.42 26.27 -14.05
CA SER A 117 -4.48 27.14 -13.54
C SER A 117 -3.94 28.36 -12.76
N SER A 118 -2.76 28.25 -12.16
CA SER A 118 -2.29 29.17 -11.11
C SER A 118 -1.88 30.58 -11.58
N LYS A 119 -1.55 30.78 -12.86
CA LYS A 119 -1.28 32.13 -13.39
C LYS A 119 -2.53 32.90 -13.79
N TRP A 120 -3.69 32.24 -13.84
CA TRP A 120 -4.92 32.81 -14.36
C TRP A 120 -5.90 33.21 -13.23
N GLU A 121 -5.69 32.68 -12.01
CA GLU A 121 -6.31 33.22 -10.78
C GLU A 121 -5.88 34.66 -10.47
N SER A 122 -4.67 35.08 -10.86
CA SER A 122 -4.22 36.47 -10.66
C SER A 122 -4.78 37.48 -11.67
N ASN A 123 -5.46 37.02 -12.73
CA ASN A 123 -5.96 37.85 -13.84
C ASN A 123 -7.48 37.63 -14.10
N GLU A 124 -8.23 37.21 -13.08
CA GLU A 124 -9.66 36.85 -13.16
C GLU A 124 -10.55 37.88 -13.87
N ALA A 125 -10.25 39.17 -13.77
CA ALA A 125 -11.08 40.24 -14.35
C ALA A 125 -11.16 40.19 -15.89
N GLU A 126 -10.04 39.93 -16.58
CA GLU A 126 -10.01 39.92 -18.05
C GLU A 126 -10.47 38.56 -18.62
N THR A 127 -10.14 37.46 -17.93
CA THR A 127 -10.50 36.10 -18.36
C THR A 127 -11.96 35.75 -18.09
N SER A 128 -12.56 36.25 -17.00
CA SER A 128 -13.99 36.04 -16.68
C SER A 128 -14.92 36.69 -17.71
N THR A 129 -14.54 37.86 -18.25
CA THR A 129 -15.30 38.56 -19.28
C THR A 129 -15.30 37.78 -20.60
N PHE A 130 -14.16 37.23 -20.99
CA PHE A 130 -14.04 36.39 -22.20
C PHE A 130 -14.81 35.06 -22.07
N VAL A 131 -14.61 34.33 -20.98
CA VAL A 131 -15.21 33.00 -20.79
C VAL A 131 -16.75 33.09 -20.66
N SER A 132 -17.27 34.13 -20.01
CA SER A 132 -18.70 34.42 -19.99
C SER A 132 -19.29 34.78 -21.36
N THR A 133 -18.50 35.40 -22.26
CA THR A 133 -18.94 35.73 -23.62
C THR A 133 -19.07 34.48 -24.51
N LEU A 134 -18.32 33.42 -24.22
CA LEU A 134 -18.44 32.10 -24.86
C LEU A 134 -19.52 31.20 -24.22
N GLY A 135 -20.20 31.67 -23.17
CA GLY A 135 -21.24 30.92 -22.47
C GLY A 135 -20.73 29.82 -21.53
N TYR A 136 -19.44 29.81 -21.20
CA TYR A 136 -18.83 28.88 -20.24
C TYR A 136 -18.51 29.59 -18.92
N THR A 137 -18.29 28.82 -17.85
CA THR A 137 -17.56 29.33 -16.67
C THR A 137 -16.06 29.08 -16.86
N SER A 138 -15.20 29.88 -16.23
CA SER A 138 -13.74 29.71 -16.31
C SER A 138 -13.32 28.28 -15.99
N VAL A 139 -13.93 27.68 -14.98
CA VAL A 139 -13.70 26.28 -14.56
C VAL A 139 -14.07 25.27 -15.65
N ASP A 140 -15.25 25.41 -16.28
CA ASP A 140 -15.73 24.47 -17.31
C ASP A 140 -14.83 24.45 -18.54
N TYR A 141 -14.34 25.61 -18.94
CA TYR A 141 -13.47 25.76 -20.11
C TYR A 141 -12.13 25.02 -19.94
N TYR A 142 -11.48 25.13 -18.78
CA TYR A 142 -10.22 24.40 -18.53
C TYR A 142 -10.43 22.90 -18.38
N CYS A 143 -11.49 22.48 -17.70
CA CYS A 143 -11.86 21.06 -17.62
C CYS A 143 -12.06 20.46 -19.02
N HIS A 144 -12.70 21.19 -19.95
CA HIS A 144 -12.86 20.75 -21.33
C HIS A 144 -11.52 20.64 -22.09
N LEU A 145 -10.60 21.60 -21.91
CA LEU A 145 -9.29 21.57 -22.54
C LEU A 145 -8.43 20.39 -22.03
N VAL A 146 -8.35 20.22 -20.70
CA VAL A 146 -7.60 19.12 -20.07
C VAL A 146 -8.18 17.77 -20.47
N LYS A 147 -9.50 17.62 -20.52
CA LYS A 147 -10.17 16.40 -20.97
C LYS A 147 -9.88 16.07 -22.43
N ASN A 148 -9.78 17.08 -23.30
CA ASN A 148 -9.43 16.91 -24.70
C ASN A 148 -7.97 16.51 -24.89
N VAL A 149 -7.05 17.10 -24.13
CA VAL A 149 -5.63 16.72 -24.11
C VAL A 149 -5.41 15.31 -23.53
N SER A 150 -6.11 14.97 -22.45
CA SER A 150 -6.13 13.61 -21.87
C SER A 150 -6.57 12.56 -22.90
N LYS A 151 -7.69 12.82 -23.61
CA LYS A 151 -8.15 11.96 -24.71
C LYS A 151 -7.12 11.82 -25.82
N TYR A 152 -6.44 12.91 -26.20
CA TYR A 152 -5.40 12.87 -27.22
C TYR A 152 -4.25 11.95 -26.84
N PHE A 153 -3.72 12.10 -25.63
CA PHE A 153 -2.61 11.26 -25.17
C PHE A 153 -2.99 9.78 -25.05
N VAL A 154 -4.22 9.47 -24.62
CA VAL A 154 -4.72 8.09 -24.59
C VAL A 154 -4.90 7.51 -26.00
N GLN A 155 -5.31 8.34 -26.97
CA GLN A 155 -5.50 7.93 -28.38
C GLN A 155 -4.19 7.73 -29.13
N LEU A 156 -3.12 8.42 -28.75
CA LEU A 156 -1.76 8.17 -29.23
C LEU A 156 -1.22 6.84 -28.66
N ARG A 157 -1.79 5.72 -29.10
CA ARG A 157 -1.40 4.33 -28.77
C ARG A 157 0.06 3.97 -29.14
N PHE A 158 0.88 4.93 -29.57
CA PHE A 158 2.24 4.76 -30.04
C PHE A 158 3.21 5.67 -29.28
N PHE A 159 3.41 5.36 -28.00
CA PHE A 159 4.54 5.93 -27.26
C PHE A 159 5.82 5.24 -27.73
N SER A 160 6.68 5.90 -28.51
CA SER A 160 8.09 5.49 -28.50
C SER A 160 8.63 5.68 -27.07
N VAL A 161 9.62 4.88 -26.67
CA VAL A 161 10.24 4.94 -25.33
C VAL A 161 10.63 6.38 -24.95
N SER A 162 11.17 7.14 -25.90
CA SER A 162 11.52 8.56 -25.74
C SER A 162 10.33 9.50 -25.46
N ARG A 163 9.15 9.20 -26.01
CA ARG A 163 7.94 10.01 -25.83
C ARG A 163 7.32 9.79 -24.46
N ALA A 164 7.32 8.56 -23.95
CA ALA A 164 6.73 8.25 -22.65
C ALA A 164 7.41 9.01 -21.48
N ASN A 165 8.74 9.13 -21.50
CA ASN A 165 9.48 9.93 -20.50
C ASN A 165 9.12 11.43 -20.57
N ALA A 166 9.08 11.98 -21.78
CA ALA A 166 8.71 13.39 -21.96
C ALA A 166 7.26 13.66 -21.52
N VAL A 167 6.33 12.73 -21.76
CA VAL A 167 4.94 12.84 -21.26
C VAL A 167 4.90 12.77 -19.74
N SER A 168 5.68 11.89 -19.09
CA SER A 168 5.68 11.77 -17.63
C SER A 168 6.14 13.07 -16.95
N LEU A 169 7.17 13.72 -17.51
CA LEU A 169 7.63 15.03 -17.03
C LEU A 169 6.58 16.13 -17.23
N LEU A 170 5.85 16.12 -18.36
CA LEU A 170 4.77 17.08 -18.61
C LEU A 170 3.60 16.90 -17.63
N CYS A 171 3.36 15.68 -17.15
CA CYS A 171 2.25 15.40 -16.23
C CYS A 171 2.54 15.83 -14.79
N LEU A 172 3.79 16.13 -14.41
CA LEU A 172 4.18 16.49 -13.04
C LEU A 172 3.29 17.55 -12.36
N PRO A 173 3.07 18.76 -12.94
CA PRO A 173 2.24 19.78 -12.30
C PRO A 173 0.75 19.45 -12.30
N LEU A 174 0.33 18.38 -13.00
CA LEU A 174 -1.06 18.08 -13.29
C LEU A 174 -1.54 16.77 -12.65
N VAL A 175 -0.66 16.06 -11.92
CA VAL A 175 -0.94 14.74 -11.33
C VAL A 175 -2.25 14.72 -10.55
N THR A 176 -2.59 15.80 -9.84
CA THR A 176 -3.78 15.86 -8.98
C THR A 176 -5.09 16.17 -9.71
N LEU A 177 -5.07 16.41 -11.03
CA LEU A 177 -6.28 16.73 -11.78
C LEU A 177 -7.05 15.45 -12.15
N PRO A 178 -8.33 15.30 -11.73
CA PRO A 178 -9.12 14.09 -11.99
C PRO A 178 -9.26 13.75 -13.48
N ASP A 179 -9.33 14.76 -14.35
CA ASP A 179 -9.47 14.58 -15.80
C ASP A 179 -8.25 13.89 -16.47
N LEU A 180 -7.11 13.84 -15.76
CA LEU A 180 -5.88 13.18 -16.22
C LEU A 180 -5.72 11.75 -15.71
N THR A 181 -6.57 11.28 -14.80
CA THR A 181 -6.52 9.89 -14.29
C THR A 181 -6.35 8.84 -15.40
N PRO A 182 -7.12 8.86 -16.51
CA PRO A 182 -6.97 7.86 -17.58
C PRO A 182 -5.58 7.88 -18.25
N LEU A 183 -4.97 9.08 -18.37
CA LEU A 183 -3.62 9.22 -18.90
C LEU A 183 -2.58 8.68 -17.91
N LEU A 184 -2.70 9.03 -16.63
CA LEU A 184 -1.79 8.53 -15.59
C LEU A 184 -1.82 7.01 -15.53
N GLU A 185 -3.00 6.39 -15.56
CA GLU A 185 -3.16 4.94 -15.60
C GLU A 185 -2.52 4.33 -16.85
N THR A 186 -2.73 4.95 -18.02
CA THR A 186 -2.13 4.49 -19.28
C THR A 186 -0.60 4.51 -19.22
N LEU A 187 -0.01 5.56 -18.64
CA LEU A 187 1.44 5.66 -18.46
C LEU A 187 1.95 4.59 -17.49
N LEU A 188 1.31 4.44 -16.33
CA LEU A 188 1.70 3.44 -15.33
C LEU A 188 1.59 2.01 -15.84
N LEU A 189 0.64 1.72 -16.73
CA LEU A 189 0.50 0.40 -17.37
C LEU A 189 1.40 0.21 -18.61
N TYR A 190 2.10 1.25 -19.05
CA TYR A 190 3.00 1.18 -20.19
C TYR A 190 4.40 0.72 -19.78
N HIS A 191 4.76 -0.51 -20.13
CA HIS A 191 6.03 -1.16 -19.78
C HIS A 191 7.11 -1.04 -20.88
N GLY A 192 6.72 -0.56 -22.07
CA GLY A 192 7.56 -0.23 -23.21
C GLY A 192 8.78 -1.11 -23.49
N GLY A 193 8.66 -2.44 -23.47
CA GLY A 193 9.58 -3.43 -24.08
C GLY A 193 11.07 -3.44 -23.67
N ALA A 194 11.56 -2.43 -22.96
CA ALA A 194 12.96 -2.24 -22.58
C ALA A 194 13.19 -2.68 -21.13
N SER A 195 14.43 -3.04 -20.80
CA SER A 195 14.82 -3.49 -19.46
C SER A 195 14.96 -2.36 -18.43
N LYS A 196 14.89 -1.10 -18.85
CA LYS A 196 15.02 0.09 -18.00
C LYS A 196 13.69 0.81 -17.86
N GLU A 197 13.48 1.40 -16.69
CA GLU A 197 12.33 2.26 -16.44
C GLU A 197 12.30 3.44 -17.43
N ILE A 198 11.12 3.67 -17.99
CA ILE A 198 10.88 4.57 -19.12
C ILE A 198 10.32 5.90 -18.62
N LEU A 199 9.54 5.86 -17.54
CA LEU A 199 8.95 7.04 -16.93
C LEU A 199 9.98 7.72 -16.03
N SER A 200 9.84 9.04 -15.89
CA SER A 200 10.69 9.82 -14.99
C SER A 200 10.43 9.46 -13.51
N SER A 201 11.50 9.38 -12.72
CA SER A 201 11.43 9.03 -11.30
C SER A 201 10.60 10.04 -10.51
N GLU A 202 10.73 11.32 -10.86
CA GLU A 202 10.01 12.43 -10.24
C GLU A 202 8.49 12.28 -10.45
N PHE A 203 8.09 11.75 -11.61
CA PHE A 203 6.68 11.52 -11.90
C PHE A 203 6.12 10.37 -11.07
N LEU A 204 6.84 9.26 -11.01
CA LEU A 204 6.43 8.09 -10.21
C LEU A 204 6.33 8.45 -8.72
N GLU A 205 7.25 9.26 -8.21
CA GLU A 205 7.18 9.78 -6.85
C GLU A 205 5.99 10.73 -6.65
N ALA A 206 5.78 11.71 -7.54
CA ALA A 206 4.67 12.65 -7.43
C ALA A 206 3.31 11.94 -7.48
N VAL A 207 3.15 10.93 -8.33
CA VAL A 207 1.95 10.10 -8.40
C VAL A 207 1.77 9.30 -7.10
N ASN A 208 2.83 8.66 -6.59
CA ASN A 208 2.75 7.92 -5.32
C ASN A 208 2.33 8.83 -4.16
N GLU A 209 2.91 10.04 -4.06
CA GLU A 209 2.54 11.03 -3.07
C GLU A 209 1.06 11.44 -3.16
N ALA A 210 0.57 11.65 -4.38
CA ALA A 210 -0.83 12.00 -4.60
C ALA A 210 -1.77 10.84 -4.22
N VAL A 211 -1.39 9.59 -4.49
CA VAL A 211 -2.14 8.39 -4.06
C VAL A 211 -2.15 8.27 -2.54
N LEU A 212 -1.00 8.34 -1.87
CA LEU A 212 -0.90 8.21 -0.41
C LEU A 212 -1.69 9.30 0.32
N LYS A 213 -1.68 10.53 -0.21
CA LYS A 213 -2.46 11.66 0.31
C LYS A 213 -3.93 11.65 -0.11
N LYS A 214 -4.39 10.59 -0.80
CA LYS A 214 -5.77 10.45 -1.33
C LYS A 214 -6.24 11.62 -2.19
N LYS A 215 -5.30 12.32 -2.85
CA LYS A 215 -5.60 13.44 -3.77
C LYS A 215 -6.06 12.95 -5.14
N ILE A 216 -5.75 11.71 -5.48
CA ILE A 216 -6.16 11.06 -6.72
C ILE A 216 -6.72 9.67 -6.43
N SER A 217 -7.61 9.21 -7.31
CA SER A 217 -8.13 7.84 -7.31
C SER A 217 -7.71 7.18 -8.62
N LEU A 218 -6.90 6.12 -8.51
CA LEU A 218 -6.40 5.33 -9.63
C LEU A 218 -6.88 3.88 -9.50
N ALA A 219 -6.99 3.17 -10.62
CA ALA A 219 -7.24 1.75 -10.65
C ALA A 219 -6.13 0.98 -9.91
N LYS A 220 -6.52 -0.09 -9.19
CA LYS A 220 -5.58 -0.94 -8.44
C LYS A 220 -4.42 -1.46 -9.29
N SER A 221 -4.70 -1.86 -10.53
CA SER A 221 -3.69 -2.34 -11.47
C SER A 221 -2.61 -1.29 -11.77
N ALA A 222 -2.97 -0.01 -11.84
CA ALA A 222 -2.02 1.07 -12.07
C ALA A 222 -1.13 1.30 -10.84
N ILE A 223 -1.72 1.26 -9.64
CA ILE A 223 -0.97 1.36 -8.37
C ILE A 223 -0.01 0.18 -8.21
N PHE A 224 -0.46 -1.04 -8.50
CA PHE A 224 0.39 -2.23 -8.39
C PHE A 224 1.54 -2.17 -9.40
N SER A 225 1.27 -1.70 -10.63
CA SER A 225 2.30 -1.47 -11.64
C SER A 225 3.34 -0.45 -11.17
N LEU A 226 2.91 0.67 -10.57
CA LEU A 226 3.80 1.66 -9.98
C LEU A 226 4.75 1.03 -8.96
N TRP A 227 4.22 0.28 -8.00
CA TRP A 227 5.01 -0.35 -6.95
C TRP A 227 5.91 -1.49 -7.43
N LEU A 228 5.53 -2.20 -8.48
CA LEU A 228 6.40 -3.21 -9.12
C LEU A 228 7.62 -2.60 -9.80
N ARG A 229 7.48 -1.38 -10.31
CA ARG A 229 8.48 -0.72 -11.16
C ARG A 229 9.36 0.26 -10.40
N HIS A 230 8.84 0.84 -9.33
CA HIS A 230 9.52 1.90 -8.57
C HIS A 230 9.59 1.54 -7.08
N LEU A 231 10.71 0.93 -6.69
CA LEU A 231 10.98 0.51 -5.32
C LEU A 231 10.79 1.64 -4.29
N PRO A 232 11.29 2.88 -4.50
CA PRO A 232 11.09 3.95 -3.52
C PRO A 232 9.62 4.27 -3.25
N SER A 233 8.74 4.11 -4.24
CA SER A 233 7.29 4.30 -4.05
C SER A 233 6.68 3.23 -3.15
N LEU A 234 7.10 1.97 -3.32
CA LEU A 234 6.64 0.85 -2.49
C LEU A 234 7.16 0.97 -1.05
N GLU A 235 8.44 1.31 -0.88
CA GLU A 235 9.04 1.56 0.44
C GLU A 235 8.27 2.67 1.16
N LYS A 236 8.05 3.80 0.48
CA LYS A 236 7.32 4.94 1.04
C LYS A 236 5.87 4.58 1.40
N ALA A 237 5.19 3.79 0.57
CA ALA A 237 3.84 3.32 0.87
C ALA A 237 3.80 2.41 2.10
N THR A 238 4.80 1.53 2.26
CA THR A 238 4.90 0.62 3.41
C THR A 238 5.23 1.37 4.69
N LEU A 239 6.17 2.31 4.64
CA LEU A 239 6.52 3.17 5.77
C LEU A 239 5.35 4.08 6.18
N HIS A 240 4.61 4.64 5.21
CA HIS A 240 3.41 5.41 5.48
C HIS A 240 2.33 4.57 6.18
N LEU A 241 2.16 3.30 5.80
CA LEU A 241 1.26 2.39 6.52
C LEU A 241 1.72 2.18 7.97
N LEU A 242 3.01 1.93 8.20
CA LEU A 242 3.55 1.76 9.55
C LEU A 242 3.34 3.03 10.41
N ASP A 243 3.61 4.21 9.85
CA ASP A 243 3.41 5.50 10.54
C ASP A 243 1.94 5.73 10.93
N GLN A 244 1.01 5.41 10.03
CA GLN A 244 -0.43 5.44 10.31
C GLN A 244 -0.82 4.48 11.43
N LEU A 245 -0.30 3.24 11.41
CA LEU A 245 -0.66 2.21 12.38
C LEU A 245 -0.06 2.47 13.77
N VAL A 246 1.15 3.01 13.85
CA VAL A 246 1.77 3.42 15.12
C VAL A 246 1.05 4.61 15.74
N SER A 247 0.48 5.50 14.90
CA SER A 247 -0.32 6.63 15.36
C SER A 247 -1.69 6.21 15.89
N ILE A 248 -2.19 5.03 15.52
CA ILE A 248 -3.47 4.50 15.99
C ILE A 248 -3.25 3.83 17.35
N HIS A 249 -4.05 4.24 18.33
CA HIS A 249 -4.13 3.48 19.58
C HIS A 249 -4.82 2.15 19.29
N LEU A 250 -4.13 1.03 19.55
CA LEU A 250 -4.63 -0.32 19.30
C LEU A 250 -5.83 -0.65 20.21
N ASN A 251 -7.00 -0.18 19.81
CA ASN A 251 -8.25 -0.41 20.53
C ASN A 251 -9.06 -1.56 19.92
N SER A 252 -8.81 -1.88 18.65
CA SER A 252 -9.51 -2.91 17.89
C SER A 252 -8.62 -3.45 16.76
N LEU A 253 -8.64 -4.76 16.55
CA LEU A 253 -7.97 -5.38 15.39
C LEU A 253 -8.71 -5.12 14.09
N GLU A 254 -10.02 -4.88 14.13
CA GLU A 254 -10.81 -4.52 12.96
C GLU A 254 -10.38 -3.16 12.39
N GLU A 255 -10.04 -2.19 13.25
CA GLU A 255 -9.52 -0.88 12.82
C GLU A 255 -8.15 -1.01 12.16
N VAL A 256 -7.23 -1.76 12.78
CA VAL A 256 -5.92 -2.09 12.19
C VAL A 256 -6.09 -2.78 10.85
N ALA A 257 -6.96 -3.78 10.78
CA ALA A 257 -7.24 -4.51 9.55
C ALA A 257 -7.87 -3.61 8.48
N PHE A 258 -8.72 -2.65 8.85
CA PHE A 258 -9.31 -1.68 7.93
C PHE A 258 -8.22 -0.79 7.31
N VAL A 259 -7.32 -0.22 8.11
CA VAL A 259 -6.23 0.64 7.63
C VAL A 259 -5.28 -0.14 6.72
N ILE A 260 -4.91 -1.36 7.12
CA ILE A 260 -4.08 -2.24 6.29
C ILE A 260 -4.78 -2.59 4.96
N LYS A 261 -6.09 -2.86 4.96
CA LYS A 261 -6.86 -3.12 3.72
C LYS A 261 -6.93 -1.87 2.82
N ASP A 262 -7.15 -0.70 3.40
CA ASP A 262 -7.26 0.57 2.68
C ASP A 262 -5.95 0.95 1.99
N SER A 263 -4.80 0.54 2.55
CA SER A 263 -3.48 0.73 1.93
C SER A 263 -3.28 -0.02 0.61
N LEU A 264 -4.13 -0.99 0.27
CA LEU A 264 -4.00 -1.92 -0.87
C LEU A 264 -2.75 -2.82 -0.87
N LEU A 265 -1.81 -2.66 0.08
CA LEU A 265 -0.57 -3.45 0.15
C LEU A 265 -0.82 -4.96 0.26
N PRO A 266 -1.78 -5.47 1.06
CA PRO A 266 -2.05 -6.92 1.10
C PRO A 266 -2.47 -7.50 -0.26
N GLN A 267 -3.21 -6.71 -1.06
CA GLN A 267 -3.64 -7.12 -2.40
C GLN A 267 -2.48 -7.07 -3.38
N ALA A 268 -1.68 -6.00 -3.35
CA ALA A 268 -0.48 -5.85 -4.18
C ALA A 268 0.58 -6.93 -3.88
N ALA A 269 0.72 -7.30 -2.60
CA ALA A 269 1.59 -8.36 -2.12
C ALA A 269 1.19 -9.76 -2.62
N SER A 270 0.04 -9.91 -3.28
CA SER A 270 -0.22 -11.14 -4.03
C SER A 270 0.80 -11.36 -5.16
N HIS A 271 1.52 -10.32 -5.60
CA HIS A 271 2.72 -10.48 -6.40
C HIS A 271 3.96 -10.73 -5.51
N PRO A 272 4.72 -11.83 -5.69
CA PRO A 272 5.84 -12.20 -4.80
C PRO A 272 6.92 -11.13 -4.64
N ALA A 273 7.23 -10.36 -5.69
CA ALA A 273 8.22 -9.29 -5.61
C ALA A 273 7.80 -8.18 -4.63
N ILE A 274 6.52 -7.78 -4.64
CA ILE A 274 5.99 -6.80 -3.69
C ILE A 274 5.99 -7.38 -2.28
N PHE A 275 5.46 -8.59 -2.11
CA PHE A 275 5.44 -9.27 -0.82
C PHE A 275 6.81 -9.28 -0.16
N ARG A 276 7.85 -9.69 -0.90
CA ARG A 276 9.20 -9.81 -0.35
C ARG A 276 9.76 -8.47 0.15
N ILE A 277 9.51 -7.38 -0.56
CA ILE A 277 9.95 -6.05 -0.12
C ILE A 277 9.19 -5.60 1.12
N VAL A 278 7.86 -5.71 1.11
CA VAL A 278 7.02 -5.34 2.28
C VAL A 278 7.40 -6.18 3.50
N ASN A 279 7.59 -7.48 3.31
CA ASN A 279 7.97 -8.43 4.35
C ASN A 279 9.37 -8.11 4.90
N GLU A 280 10.32 -7.68 4.05
CA GLU A 280 11.65 -7.25 4.50
C GLU A 280 11.59 -5.96 5.34
N ILE A 281 10.75 -5.00 4.96
CA ILE A 281 10.55 -3.77 5.75
C ILE A 281 9.97 -4.10 7.12
N PHE A 282 8.98 -5.00 7.18
CA PHE A 282 8.42 -5.47 8.45
C PHE A 282 9.44 -6.24 9.29
N LYS A 283 10.26 -7.06 8.66
CA LYS A 283 11.35 -7.77 9.33
C LYS A 283 12.33 -6.79 9.99
N ASN A 284 12.70 -5.72 9.27
CA ASN A 284 13.54 -4.66 9.81
C ASN A 284 12.85 -3.88 10.94
N ALA A 285 11.56 -3.53 10.78
CA ALA A 285 10.79 -2.87 11.84
C ALA A 285 10.72 -3.73 13.11
N LEU A 286 10.62 -5.05 12.96
CA LEU A 286 10.61 -5.97 14.08
C LEU A 286 11.96 -6.06 14.80
N LEU A 287 13.07 -6.08 14.04
CA LEU A 287 14.43 -6.03 14.58
C LEU A 287 14.69 -4.74 15.36
N GLU A 288 14.35 -3.60 14.77
CA GLU A 288 14.58 -2.26 15.37
C GLU A 288 13.73 -2.02 16.63
N THR A 289 12.62 -2.75 16.78
CA THR A 289 11.74 -2.64 17.95
C THR A 289 11.90 -3.78 18.96
N ASP A 290 12.84 -4.70 18.74
CA ASP A 290 13.05 -5.89 19.59
C ASP A 290 11.74 -6.66 19.86
N GLY A 291 10.85 -6.72 18.86
CA GLY A 291 9.61 -7.49 18.97
C GLY A 291 8.45 -6.84 19.73
N THR A 292 8.28 -5.51 19.70
CA THR A 292 7.13 -4.86 20.34
C THR A 292 5.78 -5.50 19.93
N PRO A 293 4.81 -5.58 20.86
CA PRO A 293 3.52 -6.21 20.59
C PRO A 293 2.74 -5.46 19.49
N GLU A 294 2.93 -4.14 19.36
CA GLU A 294 2.31 -3.33 18.31
C GLU A 294 2.80 -3.76 16.91
N VAL A 295 4.11 -3.85 16.71
CA VAL A 295 4.70 -4.26 15.43
C VAL A 295 4.34 -5.71 15.10
N MET A 296 4.41 -6.61 16.09
CA MET A 296 3.98 -8.01 15.93
C MET A 296 2.53 -8.11 15.47
N THR A 297 1.64 -7.31 16.08
CA THR A 297 0.22 -7.27 15.71
C THR A 297 0.02 -6.81 14.27
N VAL A 298 0.72 -5.74 13.85
CA VAL A 298 0.65 -5.24 12.48
C VAL A 298 1.08 -6.31 11.47
N ILE A 299 2.20 -7.00 11.74
CA ILE A 299 2.74 -8.05 10.88
C ILE A 299 1.75 -9.22 10.76
N GLN A 300 1.16 -9.63 11.86
CA GLN A 300 0.19 -10.74 11.91
C GLN A 300 -1.09 -10.40 11.15
N VAL A 301 -1.66 -9.21 11.39
CA VAL A 301 -2.86 -8.76 10.68
C VAL A 301 -2.57 -8.62 9.18
N PHE A 302 -1.43 -8.02 8.81
CA PHE A 302 -1.04 -7.93 7.41
C PHE A 302 -0.93 -9.31 6.77
N THR A 303 -0.26 -10.25 7.44
CA THR A 303 -0.08 -11.63 6.94
C THR A 303 -1.43 -12.31 6.73
N GLN A 304 -2.35 -12.21 7.69
CA GLN A 304 -3.72 -12.74 7.55
C GLN A 304 -4.45 -12.15 6.34
N LEU A 305 -4.37 -10.83 6.14
CA LEU A 305 -5.00 -10.14 5.02
C LEU A 305 -4.39 -10.47 3.66
N PHE A 306 -3.06 -10.62 3.61
CA PHE A 306 -2.35 -11.10 2.44
C PHE A 306 -2.80 -12.51 2.07
N LEU A 307 -2.89 -13.44 3.03
CA LEU A 307 -3.36 -14.81 2.78
C LEU A 307 -4.80 -14.82 2.27
N GLN A 308 -5.68 -13.98 2.83
CA GLN A 308 -7.04 -13.80 2.33
C GLN A 308 -7.05 -13.32 0.87
N ALA A 309 -6.23 -12.32 0.53
CA ALA A 309 -6.11 -11.83 -0.84
C ALA A 309 -5.60 -12.92 -1.79
N HIS A 310 -4.52 -13.62 -1.41
CA HIS A 310 -3.90 -14.70 -2.17
C HIS A 310 -4.83 -15.91 -2.38
N GLN A 311 -5.76 -16.16 -1.47
CA GLN A 311 -6.78 -17.20 -1.64
C GLN A 311 -7.90 -16.78 -2.60
N ASN A 312 -8.28 -15.51 -2.56
CA ASN A 312 -9.36 -14.95 -3.39
C ASN A 312 -8.92 -14.67 -4.83
N GLU A 313 -7.61 -14.71 -5.13
CA GLU A 313 -7.11 -14.56 -6.49
C GLU A 313 -7.58 -15.68 -7.43
N ASN A 314 -7.85 -15.31 -8.68
CA ASN A 314 -8.20 -16.25 -9.74
C ASN A 314 -7.11 -17.32 -9.90
N LYS A 315 -7.51 -18.60 -9.86
CA LYS A 315 -6.61 -19.77 -9.89
C LYS A 315 -5.57 -19.76 -11.03
N GLN A 316 -5.83 -19.06 -12.13
CA GLN A 316 -4.93 -18.95 -13.28
C GLN A 316 -3.66 -18.10 -13.04
N HIS A 317 -3.65 -17.21 -12.03
CA HIS A 317 -2.54 -16.26 -11.81
C HIS A 317 -1.86 -16.44 -10.44
N LYS A 318 -2.13 -17.55 -9.75
CA LYS A 318 -1.66 -17.78 -8.39
C LYS A 318 -0.22 -18.30 -8.37
N PHE A 319 0.68 -17.56 -7.72
CA PHE A 319 2.07 -18.02 -7.51
C PHE A 319 2.14 -19.10 -6.40
N PRO A 320 3.11 -20.03 -6.46
CA PRO A 320 3.31 -21.00 -5.39
C PRO A 320 3.85 -20.33 -4.11
N LEU A 321 3.57 -20.89 -2.93
CA LEU A 321 4.07 -20.39 -1.64
C LEU A 321 5.59 -20.20 -1.60
N LYS A 322 6.34 -21.08 -2.30
CA LYS A 322 7.80 -20.98 -2.47
C LYS A 322 8.26 -19.65 -3.09
N ALA A 323 7.42 -18.98 -3.88
CA ALA A 323 7.76 -17.68 -4.45
C ALA A 323 7.76 -16.55 -3.40
N TYR A 324 6.88 -16.65 -2.39
CA TYR A 324 6.79 -15.69 -1.29
C TYR A 324 7.82 -15.98 -0.19
N PHE A 325 8.06 -17.26 0.10
CA PHE A 325 9.01 -17.72 1.12
C PHE A 325 10.12 -18.60 0.52
N PRO A 326 11.02 -18.06 -0.33
CA PRO A 326 11.97 -18.88 -1.09
C PRO A 326 13.05 -19.57 -0.27
N TYR A 327 13.47 -18.96 0.84
CA TYR A 327 14.58 -19.44 1.67
C TYR A 327 14.13 -20.26 2.90
N HIS A 328 12.82 -20.40 3.11
CA HIS A 328 12.27 -21.06 4.29
C HIS A 328 12.02 -22.55 4.05
N HIS A 329 11.98 -23.33 5.13
CA HIS A 329 11.62 -24.74 5.10
C HIS A 329 10.15 -24.90 4.66
N GLN A 330 9.93 -25.41 3.44
CA GLN A 330 8.61 -25.40 2.80
C GLN A 330 7.52 -26.22 3.55
N PRO A 331 7.83 -27.39 4.16
CA PRO A 331 6.85 -28.09 5.00
C PRO A 331 6.35 -27.25 6.17
N LEU A 332 7.24 -26.53 6.85
CA LEU A 332 6.88 -25.63 7.94
C LEU A 332 6.01 -24.46 7.46
N VAL A 333 6.38 -23.81 6.35
CA VAL A 333 5.58 -22.74 5.73
C VAL A 333 4.17 -23.25 5.42
N THR A 334 4.06 -24.45 4.85
CA THR A 334 2.78 -25.05 4.48
C THR A 334 1.91 -25.32 5.72
N ALA A 335 2.51 -25.76 6.83
CA ALA A 335 1.80 -25.96 8.08
C ALA A 335 1.31 -24.63 8.67
N LEU A 336 2.18 -23.61 8.73
CA LEU A 336 1.84 -22.31 9.32
C LEU A 336 0.80 -21.52 8.53
N VAL A 337 0.82 -21.61 7.18
CA VAL A 337 -0.14 -20.93 6.29
C VAL A 337 -1.58 -21.45 6.45
N ARG A 338 -1.74 -22.69 6.92
CA ARG A 338 -3.07 -23.26 7.14
C ARG A 338 -3.80 -22.43 8.19
N ARG A 339 -5.06 -22.06 7.93
CA ARG A 339 -5.81 -21.21 8.88
C ARG A 339 -6.50 -22.07 9.93
N PRO A 340 -6.56 -21.62 11.20
CA PRO A 340 -7.18 -22.39 12.27
C PRO A 340 -8.61 -22.83 12.00
N PHE A 341 -9.45 -21.95 11.42
CA PHE A 341 -10.84 -22.28 11.10
C PHE A 341 -11.02 -23.27 9.93
N GLU A 342 -9.95 -23.54 9.15
CA GLU A 342 -9.95 -24.58 8.12
C GLU A 342 -9.70 -25.98 8.71
N LEU A 343 -9.41 -26.05 10.02
CA LEU A 343 -9.15 -27.26 10.77
C LEU A 343 -10.21 -27.44 11.87
N PRO A 344 -10.74 -28.66 12.06
CA PRO A 344 -11.52 -28.97 13.26
C PRO A 344 -10.70 -28.72 14.53
N THR A 345 -11.34 -28.16 15.56
CA THR A 345 -10.70 -27.84 16.86
C THR A 345 -10.01 -29.05 17.49
N THR A 346 -10.56 -30.26 17.29
CA THR A 346 -9.99 -31.52 17.78
C THR A 346 -8.63 -31.87 17.18
N GLN A 347 -8.26 -31.27 16.03
CA GLN A 347 -6.99 -31.51 15.34
C GLN A 347 -5.93 -30.43 15.64
N TRP A 348 -6.31 -29.34 16.32
CA TRP A 348 -5.38 -28.23 16.59
C TRP A 348 -4.17 -28.67 17.40
N SER A 349 -4.36 -29.49 18.44
CA SER A 349 -3.27 -30.02 19.27
C SER A 349 -2.24 -30.82 18.47
N GLN A 350 -2.71 -31.74 17.61
CA GLN A 350 -1.85 -32.55 16.76
C GLN A 350 -1.12 -31.68 15.72
N HIS A 351 -1.81 -30.69 15.15
CA HIS A 351 -1.22 -29.76 14.18
C HIS A 351 -0.12 -28.91 14.82
N LEU A 352 -0.36 -28.35 16.01
CA LEU A 352 0.61 -27.57 16.76
C LEU A 352 1.81 -28.39 17.20
N LYS A 353 1.59 -29.64 17.65
CA LYS A 353 2.69 -30.58 17.93
C LYS A 353 3.55 -30.79 16.69
N HIS A 354 2.94 -31.00 15.53
CA HIS A 354 3.67 -31.16 14.27
C HIS A 354 4.49 -29.91 13.89
N ILE A 355 3.93 -28.71 14.07
CA ILE A 355 4.66 -27.45 13.87
C ILE A 355 5.86 -27.36 14.82
N SER A 356 5.64 -27.66 16.10
CA SER A 356 6.69 -27.63 17.12
C SER A 356 7.82 -28.63 16.81
N ASP A 357 7.49 -29.86 16.45
CA ASP A 357 8.48 -30.89 16.11
C ASP A 357 9.32 -30.49 14.89
N MET A 358 8.70 -29.90 13.86
CA MET A 358 9.43 -29.38 12.70
C MET A 358 10.36 -28.22 13.07
N LEU A 359 9.87 -27.25 13.86
CA LEU A 359 10.68 -26.13 14.33
C LEU A 359 11.85 -26.60 15.17
N LYS A 360 11.59 -27.52 16.11
CA LYS A 360 12.63 -28.11 16.97
C LYS A 360 13.69 -28.83 16.16
N ALA A 361 13.29 -29.63 15.17
CA ALA A 361 14.23 -30.29 14.28
C ALA A 361 15.07 -29.31 13.43
N LEU A 362 14.49 -28.17 13.04
CA LEU A 362 15.21 -27.12 12.31
C LEU A 362 16.19 -26.37 13.21
N VAL A 363 15.76 -25.99 14.42
CA VAL A 363 16.52 -25.17 15.37
C VAL A 363 17.62 -25.94 16.10
N GLU A 364 17.33 -27.16 16.53
CA GLU A 364 18.30 -28.01 17.24
C GLU A 364 19.15 -28.86 16.29
N GLY A 365 18.77 -28.93 15.01
CA GLY A 365 19.55 -29.58 13.97
C GLY A 365 20.86 -28.83 13.67
N THR A 366 21.87 -29.53 13.16
CA THR A 366 23.19 -28.96 12.76
C THR A 366 23.13 -27.93 11.62
N ASN A 367 21.95 -27.64 11.08
CA ASN A 367 21.76 -26.80 9.90
C ASN A 367 21.64 -25.30 10.21
N ILE A 368 21.36 -24.90 11.45
CA ILE A 368 21.29 -23.48 11.85
C ILE A 368 22.61 -23.10 12.52
N SER A 369 23.51 -22.53 11.71
CA SER A 369 24.86 -22.17 12.14
C SER A 369 25.01 -20.71 12.59
N SER A 370 23.99 -19.86 12.40
CA SER A 370 24.06 -18.44 12.72
C SER A 370 22.80 -17.89 13.43
N VAL A 371 22.99 -16.81 14.19
CA VAL A 371 21.92 -16.04 14.84
C VAL A 371 20.96 -15.45 13.80
N ALA A 372 21.47 -15.09 12.61
CA ALA A 372 20.64 -14.57 11.52
C ALA A 372 19.66 -15.62 10.98
N ASP A 373 20.10 -16.88 10.84
CA ASP A 373 19.24 -17.98 10.40
C ASP A 373 18.13 -18.28 11.42
N LEU A 374 18.45 -18.20 12.72
CA LEU A 374 17.49 -18.37 13.81
C LEU A 374 16.42 -17.28 13.79
N PHE A 375 16.85 -16.04 13.54
CA PHE A 375 15.96 -14.90 13.41
C PHE A 375 15.00 -15.03 12.21
N GLU A 376 15.47 -15.51 11.05
CA GLU A 376 14.59 -15.76 9.89
C GLU A 376 13.50 -16.80 10.22
N VAL A 377 13.85 -17.87 10.94
CA VAL A 377 12.86 -18.88 11.39
C VAL A 377 11.89 -18.28 12.39
N TRP A 378 12.37 -17.48 13.35
CA TRP A 378 11.51 -16.80 14.32
C TRP A 378 10.56 -15.81 13.64
N PHE A 379 11.06 -14.99 12.71
CA PHE A 379 10.25 -14.04 11.97
C PHE A 379 9.15 -14.73 11.17
N LEU A 380 9.45 -15.88 10.55
CA LEU A 380 8.42 -16.70 9.90
C LEU A 380 7.31 -17.07 10.90
N VAL A 381 7.67 -17.58 12.08
CA VAL A 381 6.70 -17.94 13.12
C VAL A 381 5.92 -16.72 13.61
N ALA A 382 6.57 -15.57 13.74
CA ALA A 382 5.97 -14.29 14.14
C ALA A 382 4.83 -13.85 13.21
N CYS A 383 5.00 -14.04 11.89
CA CYS A 383 3.96 -13.76 10.90
C CYS A 383 2.68 -14.58 11.10
N PHE A 384 2.77 -15.77 11.70
CA PHE A 384 1.65 -16.68 11.95
C PHE A 384 1.31 -16.80 13.45
N GLY A 385 1.37 -15.68 14.18
CA GLY A 385 1.11 -15.60 15.62
C GLY A 385 -0.22 -16.14 16.12
N GLU A 386 -1.23 -16.29 15.24
CA GLU A 386 -2.53 -16.87 15.60
C GLU A 386 -2.38 -18.32 16.11
N TRP A 387 -1.46 -19.11 15.52
CA TRP A 387 -1.16 -20.46 16.01
C TRP A 387 -0.57 -20.46 17.42
N LEU A 388 0.15 -19.40 17.81
CA LEU A 388 0.75 -19.28 19.13
C LEU A 388 -0.32 -18.97 20.18
N ASP A 389 -1.30 -18.11 19.86
CA ASP A 389 -2.42 -17.87 20.76
C ASP A 389 -3.25 -19.14 20.97
N ILE A 390 -3.43 -19.93 19.91
CA ILE A 390 -4.10 -21.24 20.01
C ILE A 390 -3.25 -22.23 20.80
N ALA A 391 -1.92 -22.18 20.69
CA ALA A 391 -1.04 -23.05 21.48
C ALA A 391 -1.18 -22.81 22.98
N VAL A 392 -1.24 -21.55 23.42
CA VAL A 392 -1.50 -21.22 24.83
C VAL A 392 -2.88 -21.72 25.27
N GLU A 393 -3.89 -21.52 24.44
CA GLU A 393 -5.24 -21.99 24.73
C GLU A 393 -5.34 -23.52 24.83
N GLN A 394 -4.75 -24.24 23.86
CA GLN A 394 -4.74 -25.71 23.83
C GLN A 394 -3.94 -26.29 24.98
N LEU A 395 -2.85 -25.63 25.39
CA LEU A 395 -2.05 -26.05 26.55
C LEU A 395 -2.89 -26.08 27.84
N LEU A 396 -3.82 -25.13 28.01
CA LEU A 396 -4.67 -25.05 29.21
C LEU A 396 -5.97 -25.84 29.10
N LYS A 397 -6.54 -25.99 27.90
CA LYS A 397 -7.85 -26.65 27.69
C LYS A 397 -7.77 -28.13 27.33
N ALA A 398 -6.74 -28.56 26.61
CA ALA A 398 -6.71 -29.88 25.98
C ALA A 398 -5.73 -30.82 26.71
N ALA A 399 -6.04 -32.12 26.71
CA ALA A 399 -5.17 -33.17 27.25
C ALA A 399 -4.03 -33.47 26.25
N VAL A 400 -3.15 -32.48 26.05
CA VAL A 400 -2.00 -32.56 25.13
C VAL A 400 -0.73 -32.73 25.96
N GLU A 401 0.28 -33.38 25.38
CA GLU A 401 1.63 -33.36 25.95
C GLU A 401 2.14 -31.91 26.00
N PRO A 402 2.41 -31.36 27.20
CA PRO A 402 2.70 -29.94 27.36
C PRO A 402 4.05 -29.56 26.76
N ASP A 403 5.02 -30.47 26.75
CA ASP A 403 6.40 -30.23 26.34
C ASP A 403 6.52 -29.64 24.93
N ALA A 404 5.75 -30.17 23.97
CA ALA A 404 5.81 -29.69 22.58
C ALA A 404 5.27 -28.26 22.45
N LEU A 405 4.16 -27.93 23.12
CA LEU A 405 3.57 -26.61 23.06
C LEU A 405 4.39 -25.59 23.85
N LEU A 406 4.89 -25.98 25.02
CA LEU A 406 5.80 -25.14 25.81
C LEU A 406 7.09 -24.84 25.05
N TRP A 407 7.65 -25.81 24.34
CA TRP A 407 8.84 -25.57 23.51
C TRP A 407 8.56 -24.54 22.42
N LEU A 408 7.42 -24.64 21.74
CA LEU A 408 7.00 -23.68 20.72
C LEU A 408 6.84 -22.27 21.31
N LEU A 409 6.21 -22.15 22.48
CA LEU A 409 6.00 -20.87 23.15
C LEU A 409 7.31 -20.27 23.65
N VAL A 410 8.19 -21.07 24.27
CA VAL A 410 9.52 -20.62 24.70
C VAL A 410 10.35 -20.16 23.49
N PHE A 411 10.28 -20.87 22.36
CA PHE A 411 10.94 -20.43 21.13
C PHE A 411 10.40 -19.08 20.63
N TYR A 412 9.08 -18.87 20.66
CA TYR A 412 8.46 -17.63 20.20
C TYR A 412 8.78 -16.42 21.09
N TYR A 413 8.75 -16.59 22.42
CA TYR A 413 9.01 -15.52 23.38
C TYR A 413 10.49 -15.32 23.70
N CYS A 414 11.33 -16.33 23.50
CA CYS A 414 12.77 -16.26 23.77
C CYS A 414 13.58 -16.74 22.55
N PRO A 415 13.45 -16.06 21.39
CA PRO A 415 14.07 -16.56 20.15
C PRO A 415 15.59 -16.56 20.17
N GLN A 416 16.20 -15.69 20.96
CA GLN A 416 17.66 -15.55 21.06
C GLN A 416 18.31 -16.63 21.94
N ASN A 417 17.51 -17.37 22.73
CA ASN A 417 18.06 -18.35 23.67
C ASN A 417 18.76 -19.48 22.91
N GLU A 418 20.04 -19.71 23.23
CA GLU A 418 20.77 -20.89 22.79
C GLU A 418 20.15 -22.17 23.38
N ASN A 419 20.51 -23.34 22.84
CA ASN A 419 19.93 -24.62 23.27
C ASN A 419 19.99 -24.85 24.79
N GLN A 420 21.09 -24.48 25.45
CA GLN A 420 21.22 -24.61 26.90
C GLN A 420 20.33 -23.64 27.68
N GLN A 421 20.27 -22.37 27.26
CA GLN A 421 19.40 -21.36 27.86
C GLN A 421 17.93 -21.73 27.67
N ARG A 422 17.56 -22.16 26.46
CA ARG A 422 16.20 -22.62 26.13
C ARG A 422 15.77 -23.79 27.01
N THR A 423 16.68 -24.73 27.30
CA THR A 423 16.40 -25.85 28.21
C THR A 423 16.09 -25.36 29.62
N ARG A 424 16.78 -24.31 30.12
CA ARG A 424 16.46 -23.71 31.43
C ARG A 424 15.11 -23.02 31.41
N THR A 425 14.85 -22.18 30.41
CA THR A 425 13.56 -21.51 30.23
C THR A 425 12.41 -22.50 30.08
N MET A 426 12.64 -23.66 29.46
CA MET A 426 11.64 -24.74 29.39
C MET A 426 11.27 -25.29 30.77
N VAL A 427 12.24 -25.50 31.67
CA VAL A 427 11.99 -26.00 33.02
C VAL A 427 11.19 -24.98 33.83
N GLU A 428 11.53 -23.70 33.72
CA GLU A 428 10.81 -22.60 34.36
C GLU A 428 9.37 -22.49 33.81
N ALA A 429 9.18 -22.57 32.49
CA ALA A 429 7.86 -22.49 31.86
C ALA A 429 6.98 -23.69 32.25
N GLN A 430 7.59 -24.88 32.35
CA GLN A 430 6.94 -26.07 32.87
C GLN A 430 6.51 -25.90 34.33
N ALA A 431 7.32 -25.24 35.16
CA ALA A 431 6.96 -24.96 36.55
C ALA A 431 5.78 -24.00 36.64
N VAL A 432 5.76 -22.91 35.86
CA VAL A 432 4.61 -21.99 35.75
C VAL A 432 3.36 -22.73 35.33
N TYR A 433 3.44 -23.47 34.22
CA TYR A 433 2.32 -24.24 33.71
C TYR A 433 1.79 -25.24 34.75
N SER A 434 2.66 -25.99 35.41
CA SER A 434 2.26 -26.99 36.42
C SER A 434 1.51 -26.34 37.58
N HIS A 435 1.96 -25.17 38.07
CA HIS A 435 1.26 -24.42 39.10
C HIS A 435 -0.11 -23.91 38.63
N LEU A 436 -0.18 -23.35 37.42
CA LEU A 436 -1.47 -22.93 36.85
C LEU A 436 -2.44 -24.10 36.71
N MET A 437 -1.96 -25.27 36.27
CA MET A 437 -2.82 -26.45 36.14
C MET A 437 -3.29 -27.01 37.48
N MET A 438 -2.51 -26.89 38.56
CA MET A 438 -2.99 -27.19 39.92
C MET A 438 -4.17 -26.29 40.32
N LEU A 439 -4.14 -25.01 39.90
CA LEU A 439 -5.18 -24.03 40.21
C LEU A 439 -6.35 -24.03 39.22
N PHE A 440 -6.21 -24.67 38.06
CA PHE A 440 -7.18 -24.57 36.96
C PHE A 440 -8.58 -25.09 37.33
N GLY A 441 -8.64 -26.12 38.18
CA GLY A 441 -9.89 -26.70 38.68
C GLY A 441 -10.43 -26.06 39.96
N CYS A 442 -9.69 -25.13 40.60
CA CYS A 442 -10.11 -24.51 41.85
C CYS A 442 -11.25 -23.51 41.59
N THR A 443 -12.37 -23.66 42.28
CA THR A 443 -13.52 -22.74 42.17
C THR A 443 -13.40 -21.53 43.09
N ASP A 444 -12.76 -21.70 44.26
CA ASP A 444 -12.59 -20.66 45.28
C ASP A 444 -11.16 -20.08 45.24
N LEU A 445 -10.71 -19.69 44.04
CA LEU A 445 -9.39 -19.10 43.84
C LEU A 445 -9.38 -17.63 44.28
N SER A 446 -8.44 -17.23 45.14
CA SER A 446 -8.23 -15.81 45.48
C SER A 446 -7.07 -15.18 44.71
N VAL A 447 -7.07 -13.85 44.61
CA VAL A 447 -5.97 -13.06 44.02
C VAL A 447 -4.63 -13.41 44.69
N LYS A 448 -4.62 -13.56 46.01
CA LYS A 448 -3.40 -13.89 46.79
C LYS A 448 -2.83 -15.26 46.47
N ASP A 449 -3.69 -16.24 46.19
CA ASP A 449 -3.24 -17.60 45.83
C ASP A 449 -2.52 -17.59 44.49
N LEU A 450 -3.06 -16.83 43.52
CA LEU A 450 -2.44 -16.68 42.21
C LEU A 450 -1.17 -15.81 42.27
N GLU A 451 -1.18 -14.74 43.07
CA GLU A 451 0.02 -13.93 43.33
C GLU A 451 1.13 -14.74 43.97
N ALA A 452 0.84 -15.55 44.98
CA ALA A 452 1.83 -16.40 45.62
C ALA A 452 2.44 -17.40 44.63
N ALA A 453 1.60 -17.99 43.77
CA ALA A 453 2.06 -18.89 42.71
C ALA A 453 2.99 -18.17 41.73
N VAL A 454 2.64 -16.96 41.29
CA VAL A 454 3.45 -16.17 40.35
C VAL A 454 4.75 -15.67 41.00
N HIS A 455 4.69 -15.14 42.22
CA HIS A 455 5.86 -14.62 42.94
C HIS A 455 6.87 -15.72 43.26
N SER A 456 6.39 -16.91 43.66
CA SER A 456 7.28 -18.05 43.94
C SER A 456 8.16 -18.46 42.75
N ILE A 457 7.76 -18.07 41.53
CA ILE A 457 8.45 -18.40 40.28
C ILE A 457 9.24 -17.19 39.75
N MET A 458 8.74 -15.97 39.96
CA MET A 458 9.40 -14.73 39.53
C MET A 458 10.52 -14.24 40.45
N ASP A 459 10.59 -14.69 41.72
CA ASP A 459 11.64 -14.30 42.69
C ASP A 459 13.02 -14.90 42.39
N VAL A 460 13.10 -15.85 41.47
CA VAL A 460 14.37 -16.37 40.97
C VAL A 460 14.86 -15.41 39.89
N GLU A 461 16.05 -14.83 40.04
CA GLU A 461 16.72 -13.90 39.08
C GLU A 461 16.87 -14.43 37.62
N GLN A 462 16.30 -15.61 37.33
CA GLN A 462 16.22 -16.33 36.06
C GLN A 462 14.78 -16.81 35.86
N CYS A 463 13.85 -15.88 35.64
CA CYS A 463 12.46 -16.23 35.30
C CYS A 463 12.28 -16.22 33.78
N CYS A 464 11.42 -17.12 33.29
CA CYS A 464 10.87 -17.11 31.94
C CYS A 464 10.52 -15.71 31.47
N ASN A 465 10.61 -15.47 30.16
CA ASN A 465 10.23 -14.19 29.57
C ASN A 465 8.84 -13.77 30.11
N ARG A 466 8.81 -12.58 30.72
CA ARG A 466 7.63 -11.96 31.36
C ARG A 466 6.43 -11.96 30.41
N HIS A 467 6.66 -11.85 29.11
CA HIS A 467 5.62 -11.88 28.10
C HIS A 467 4.92 -13.25 28.01
N LEU A 468 5.67 -14.35 28.08
CA LEU A 468 5.11 -15.71 28.12
C LEU A 468 4.26 -15.92 29.38
N VAL A 469 4.76 -15.51 30.54
CA VAL A 469 4.04 -15.63 31.81
C VAL A 469 2.75 -14.80 31.78
N THR A 470 2.83 -13.56 31.27
CA THR A 470 1.66 -12.68 31.09
C THR A 470 0.62 -13.31 30.17
N HIS A 471 1.05 -13.93 29.06
CA HIS A 471 0.14 -14.61 28.15
C HIS A 471 -0.53 -15.84 28.80
N LEU A 472 0.26 -16.71 29.45
CA LEU A 472 -0.28 -17.88 30.17
C LEU A 472 -1.29 -17.46 31.24
N LEU A 473 -0.97 -16.43 32.04
CA LEU A 473 -1.87 -15.90 33.07
C LEU A 473 -3.15 -15.31 32.46
N THR A 474 -3.04 -14.52 31.40
CA THR A 474 -4.20 -13.91 30.74
C THR A 474 -5.17 -14.99 30.24
N ILE A 475 -4.67 -16.02 29.56
CA ILE A 475 -5.51 -17.13 29.07
C ILE A 475 -6.03 -17.99 30.22
N PHE A 476 -5.24 -18.22 31.27
CA PHE A 476 -5.69 -18.92 32.48
C PHE A 476 -6.89 -18.21 33.13
N LEU A 477 -6.82 -16.89 33.29
CA LEU A 477 -7.91 -16.08 33.87
C LEU A 477 -9.17 -16.13 33.01
N LEU A 478 -9.01 -16.18 31.68
CA LEU A 478 -10.13 -16.21 30.73
C LEU A 478 -10.79 -17.59 30.58
N PHE A 479 -10.14 -18.68 30.99
CA PHE A 479 -10.66 -20.04 30.71
C PHE A 479 -10.79 -20.95 31.93
N SER A 480 -10.13 -20.68 33.06
CA SER A 480 -10.30 -21.44 34.31
C SER A 480 -11.52 -20.97 35.11
N SER A 481 -12.18 -21.86 35.84
CA SER A 481 -13.41 -21.52 36.58
C SER A 481 -13.17 -20.51 37.70
N GLY A 482 -12.10 -20.67 38.48
CA GLY A 482 -11.72 -19.73 39.54
C GLY A 482 -11.10 -18.45 38.99
N GLY A 483 -10.28 -18.55 37.94
CA GLY A 483 -9.64 -17.40 37.31
C GLY A 483 -10.64 -16.37 36.78
N HIS A 484 -11.77 -16.81 36.19
CA HIS A 484 -12.81 -15.90 35.70
C HIS A 484 -13.36 -14.98 36.80
N MET A 485 -13.43 -15.46 38.04
CA MET A 485 -14.00 -14.71 39.17
C MET A 485 -13.08 -13.59 39.64
N ILE A 486 -11.77 -13.80 39.53
CA ILE A 486 -10.74 -12.85 39.99
C ILE A 486 -10.07 -12.08 38.84
N ALA A 487 -10.35 -12.42 37.58
CA ALA A 487 -9.67 -11.89 36.39
C ALA A 487 -9.59 -10.37 36.38
N GLN A 488 -10.69 -9.70 36.72
CA GLN A 488 -10.76 -8.25 36.70
C GLN A 488 -9.89 -7.59 37.78
N GLU A 489 -9.92 -8.13 39.01
CA GLU A 489 -9.12 -7.62 40.12
C GLU A 489 -7.64 -7.88 39.90
N PHE A 490 -7.30 -9.09 39.45
CA PHE A 490 -5.92 -9.49 39.22
C PHE A 490 -5.28 -8.77 38.03
N ILE A 491 -5.98 -8.62 36.90
CA ILE A 491 -5.47 -7.84 35.75
C ILE A 491 -5.27 -6.38 36.15
N TYR A 492 -6.19 -5.81 36.94
CA TYR A 492 -6.02 -4.44 37.44
C TYR A 492 -4.78 -4.32 38.33
N HIS A 493 -4.58 -5.26 39.25
CA HIS A 493 -3.42 -5.28 40.14
C HIS A 493 -2.10 -5.41 39.36
N ILE A 494 -2.01 -6.36 38.40
CA ILE A 494 -0.80 -6.54 37.59
C ILE A 494 -0.53 -5.36 36.69
N THR A 495 -1.55 -4.78 36.06
CA THR A 495 -1.35 -3.62 35.16
C THR A 495 -1.03 -2.33 35.90
N GLU A 496 -1.32 -2.23 37.20
CA GLU A 496 -0.85 -1.14 38.05
C GLU A 496 0.55 -1.37 38.60
N ALA A 497 0.84 -2.59 39.04
CA ALA A 497 2.14 -2.95 39.60
C ALA A 497 3.23 -3.07 38.51
N THR A 498 2.83 -3.33 37.27
CA THR A 498 3.74 -3.65 36.18
C THR A 498 3.33 -2.92 34.90
N ASP A 499 4.31 -2.42 34.13
CA ASP A 499 4.08 -1.78 32.82
C ASP A 499 3.69 -2.80 31.72
N THR A 500 2.76 -3.72 32.00
CA THR A 500 2.25 -4.74 31.05
C THR A 500 0.87 -4.39 30.49
N SER A 501 0.32 -3.21 30.80
CA SER A 501 -1.03 -2.81 30.42
C SER A 501 -1.29 -2.96 28.91
N LYS A 502 -0.38 -2.45 28.07
CA LYS A 502 -0.46 -2.55 26.61
C LYS A 502 -0.43 -3.99 26.10
N GLU A 503 0.43 -4.82 26.69
CA GLU A 503 0.56 -6.23 26.31
C GLU A 503 -0.72 -7.00 26.62
N VAL A 504 -1.23 -6.89 27.86
CA VAL A 504 -2.47 -7.54 28.28
C VAL A 504 -3.64 -7.07 27.41
N CYS A 505 -3.75 -5.76 27.14
CA CYS A 505 -4.73 -5.23 26.18
C CYS A 505 -4.61 -5.90 24.81
N SER A 506 -3.40 -5.97 24.24
CA SER A 506 -3.20 -6.58 22.91
C SER A 506 -3.62 -8.04 22.87
N LEU A 507 -3.31 -8.82 23.91
CA LEU A 507 -3.66 -10.23 24.03
C LEU A 507 -5.18 -10.42 24.15
N LEU A 508 -5.85 -9.56 24.93
CA LEU A 508 -7.29 -9.58 25.08
C LEU A 508 -7.98 -9.23 23.75
N ILE A 509 -7.51 -8.21 23.02
CA ILE A 509 -8.09 -7.83 21.71
C ILE A 509 -7.91 -8.98 20.70
N ARG A 510 -6.71 -9.58 20.62
CA ARG A 510 -6.45 -10.76 19.76
C ARG A 510 -7.35 -11.94 20.08
N THR A 511 -7.52 -12.22 21.37
CA THR A 511 -8.40 -13.30 21.83
C THR A 511 -9.87 -12.99 21.51
N ALA A 512 -10.32 -11.75 21.68
CA ALA A 512 -11.66 -11.29 21.28
C ALA A 512 -11.92 -11.57 19.80
N HIS A 513 -11.02 -11.08 18.95
CA HIS A 513 -11.13 -11.16 17.51
C HIS A 513 -11.21 -12.62 17.06
N ARG A 514 -10.36 -13.50 17.61
CA ARG A 514 -10.39 -14.95 17.32
C ARG A 514 -11.71 -15.59 17.72
N ILE A 515 -12.18 -15.39 18.95
CA ILE A 515 -13.42 -16.03 19.44
C ILE A 515 -14.62 -15.59 18.59
N ASN A 516 -14.69 -14.31 18.23
CA ASN A 516 -15.77 -13.78 17.38
C ASN A 516 -15.76 -14.39 15.97
N HIS A 517 -14.58 -14.66 15.40
CA HIS A 517 -14.45 -15.24 14.05
C HIS A 517 -14.63 -16.75 14.00
N ASN A 518 -14.20 -17.48 15.04
CA ASN A 518 -14.28 -18.95 15.09
C ASN A 518 -15.66 -19.46 15.55
N GLY A 519 -16.57 -18.58 15.97
CA GLY A 519 -17.93 -18.93 16.35
C GLY A 519 -18.03 -19.77 17.64
N GLU A 520 -17.00 -19.74 18.49
CA GLU A 520 -17.02 -20.50 19.75
C GLU A 520 -18.04 -19.93 20.75
N GLU A 521 -19.00 -20.77 21.16
CA GLU A 521 -20.16 -20.40 21.99
C GLU A 521 -19.86 -20.17 23.48
N ASN A 522 -18.65 -19.79 23.88
CA ASN A 522 -18.37 -19.51 25.31
C ASN A 522 -18.83 -18.10 25.70
N LYS A 523 -20.15 -17.90 25.76
CA LYS A 523 -20.83 -16.63 26.07
C LYS A 523 -20.31 -15.97 27.36
N ARG A 524 -19.85 -16.77 28.34
CA ARG A 524 -19.30 -16.27 29.60
C ARG A 524 -17.93 -15.63 29.40
N THR A 525 -17.02 -16.30 28.69
CA THR A 525 -15.69 -15.76 28.36
C THR A 525 -15.79 -14.51 27.50
N VAL A 526 -16.67 -14.50 26.49
CA VAL A 526 -16.89 -13.32 25.63
C VAL A 526 -17.37 -12.12 26.45
N LYS A 527 -18.29 -12.33 27.40
CA LYS A 527 -18.78 -11.28 28.29
C LYS A 527 -17.66 -10.72 29.17
N LEU A 528 -16.90 -11.59 29.84
CA LEU A 528 -15.77 -11.18 30.70
C LEU A 528 -14.73 -10.40 29.88
N LEU A 529 -14.39 -10.89 28.70
CA LEU A 529 -13.39 -10.28 27.84
C LEU A 529 -13.80 -8.86 27.39
N ASN A 530 -15.06 -8.66 27.01
CA ASN A 530 -15.58 -7.33 26.71
C ASN A 530 -15.56 -6.39 27.92
N GLU A 531 -15.86 -6.89 29.12
CA GLU A 531 -15.80 -6.10 30.36
C GLU A 531 -14.36 -5.70 30.72
N LEU A 532 -13.38 -6.59 30.51
CA LEU A 532 -11.97 -6.32 30.71
C LEU A 532 -11.45 -5.26 29.74
N LEU A 533 -11.76 -5.42 28.44
CA LEU A 533 -11.38 -4.46 27.41
C LEU A 533 -11.97 -3.07 27.69
N GLN A 534 -13.26 -2.96 28.02
CA GLN A 534 -13.89 -1.68 28.33
C GLN A 534 -13.23 -0.93 29.50
N LYS A 535 -12.72 -1.64 30.50
CA LYS A 535 -12.04 -1.01 31.65
C LYS A 535 -10.62 -0.60 31.32
N LEU A 536 -9.89 -1.40 30.56
CA LEU A 536 -8.50 -1.13 30.20
C LEU A 536 -8.38 0.00 29.15
N THR A 537 -9.27 0.03 28.15
CA THR A 537 -9.29 1.09 27.11
C THR A 537 -9.69 2.47 27.67
N ARG A 538 -10.23 2.56 28.89
CA ARG A 538 -10.47 3.85 29.56
C ARG A 538 -9.23 4.40 30.27
N LYS A 539 -8.17 3.60 30.41
CA LYS A 539 -6.96 3.91 31.20
C LYS A 539 -5.72 4.15 30.32
N VAL A 540 -5.67 3.51 29.14
CA VAL A 540 -4.73 3.80 28.04
C VAL A 540 -5.25 4.99 27.27
#